data_AF-A0A1U6H679-F1
#
_entry.id   AF-A0A1U6H679-F1
#
_cell.length_a   1.000
_cell.length_b   1.000
_cell.length_c   1.000
_cell.angle_alpha   90.00
_cell.angle_beta   90.00
_cell.angle_gamma   90.00
#
_symmetry.space_group_name_H-M   'P 1'
#
loop_
_entity.id
_entity.type
_entity.pdbx_description
1 polymer ?
#
loop_
_entity_poly.entity_id
_entity_poly.type
_entity_poly.pdbx_seq_one_letter_code
_entity_poly.pdbx_strand_id
1 'polypeptide(L)'
;MPGTVADALALDSCFRLRNIHWGQWANLALLLTDEAVDDLAAAVRAFVTAGSSAVVCIFDDNVLWASMVITVDTSGGGASVSTLDGPAAEAGSDMTKAAGEAVRWVQAHYGPCSLGFFVNKEHAQAILCASDKAGAIRSASAAAGLVLSPIPPALAIALA
;
A
#
# COMPACT_ATOMS: atom_id res chain seq x y z
N MET A 1 -10.36 23.71 -10.16
CA MET A 1 -10.95 22.60 -9.39
C MET A 1 -9.79 21.87 -8.75
N PRO A 2 -9.79 21.58 -7.44
CA PRO A 2 -8.69 20.81 -6.89
C PRO A 2 -8.85 19.39 -7.42
N GLY A 3 -7.83 18.93 -8.15
CA GLY A 3 -7.68 17.53 -8.47
C GLY A 3 -7.67 16.74 -7.16
N THR A 4 -8.29 15.58 -7.16
CA THR A 4 -8.22 14.66 -6.04
C THR A 4 -6.77 14.26 -5.79
N VAL A 5 -6.48 13.71 -4.62
CA VAL A 5 -5.15 13.13 -4.35
C VAL A 5 -4.81 11.98 -5.32
N ALA A 6 -5.84 11.30 -5.82
CA ALA A 6 -5.75 10.40 -6.95
C ALA A 6 -5.22 11.08 -8.22
N ASP A 7 -5.63 12.32 -8.49
CA ASP A 7 -5.10 13.13 -9.59
C ASP A 7 -3.68 13.62 -9.29
N ALA A 8 -3.36 13.95 -8.03
CA ALA A 8 -1.99 14.31 -7.63
C ALA A 8 -1.01 13.13 -7.82
N LEU A 9 -1.40 11.91 -7.45
CA LEU A 9 -0.63 10.68 -7.71
C LEU A 9 -0.53 10.35 -9.20
N ALA A 10 -1.53 10.71 -10.01
CA ALA A 10 -1.48 10.54 -11.46
C ALA A 10 -0.64 11.60 -12.18
N LEU A 11 -0.52 12.79 -11.57
CA LEU A 11 0.21 13.95 -12.08
C LEU A 11 1.65 14.00 -11.57
N ASP A 12 1.96 13.35 -10.45
CA ASP A 12 3.32 13.18 -9.99
C ASP A 12 4.08 12.31 -11.00
N SER A 13 5.08 12.90 -11.64
CA SER A 13 5.96 12.25 -12.63
C SER A 13 6.63 10.97 -12.11
N CYS A 14 6.68 10.76 -10.80
CA CYS A 14 7.17 9.54 -10.18
C CYS A 14 6.24 8.34 -10.36
N PHE A 15 4.94 8.53 -10.55
CA PHE A 15 3.95 7.45 -10.61
C PHE A 15 3.16 7.43 -11.92
N ARG A 16 3.12 6.26 -12.57
CA ARG A 16 2.23 6.01 -13.72
C ARG A 16 1.06 5.12 -13.30
N LEU A 17 -0.17 5.55 -13.51
CA LEU A 17 -1.34 4.70 -13.26
C LEU A 17 -1.50 3.61 -14.32
N ARG A 18 -1.76 2.37 -13.90
CA ARG A 18 -2.02 1.20 -14.76
C ARG A 18 -3.11 0.32 -14.14
N ASN A 19 -4.01 -0.25 -14.94
CA ASN A 19 -4.99 -1.26 -14.50
C ASN A 19 -5.68 -0.93 -13.16
N ILE A 20 -6.32 0.25 -13.09
CA ILE A 20 -6.94 0.77 -11.87
C ILE A 20 -8.40 0.33 -11.76
N HIS A 21 -8.75 -0.29 -10.65
CA HIS A 21 -10.14 -0.50 -10.23
C HIS A 21 -10.68 0.78 -9.58
N TRP A 22 -11.51 1.52 -10.32
CA TRP A 22 -11.97 2.86 -9.92
C TRP A 22 -12.66 2.93 -8.55
N GLY A 23 -13.40 1.89 -8.14
CA GLY A 23 -14.02 1.87 -6.81
C GLY A 23 -13.00 1.81 -5.67
N GLN A 24 -11.91 1.08 -5.84
CA GLN A 24 -10.83 0.99 -4.84
C GLN A 24 -10.01 2.28 -4.84
N TRP A 25 -9.79 2.85 -6.02
CA TRP A 25 -9.08 4.11 -6.20
C TRP A 25 -9.82 5.30 -5.57
N ALA A 26 -11.14 5.38 -5.75
CA ALA A 26 -11.97 6.37 -5.09
C ALA A 26 -11.88 6.27 -3.56
N ASN A 27 -11.83 5.05 -3.02
CA ASN A 27 -11.64 4.81 -1.60
C ASN A 27 -10.26 5.28 -1.10
N LEU A 28 -9.18 5.02 -1.85
CA LEU A 28 -7.85 5.55 -1.51
C LEU A 28 -7.84 7.09 -1.46
N ALA A 29 -8.50 7.74 -2.41
CA ALA A 29 -8.59 9.20 -2.46
C ALA A 29 -9.34 9.82 -1.26
N LEU A 30 -10.12 9.03 -0.52
CA LEU A 30 -10.75 9.47 0.74
C LEU A 30 -9.79 9.44 1.93
N LEU A 31 -8.69 8.68 1.84
CA LEU A 31 -7.71 8.54 2.92
C LEU A 31 -6.47 9.40 2.72
N LEU A 32 -6.00 9.51 1.49
CA LEU A 32 -4.77 10.21 1.17
C LEU A 32 -5.10 11.71 1.06
N THR A 33 -4.45 12.54 1.88
CA THR A 33 -4.35 14.01 1.71
C THR A 33 -3.12 14.33 0.85
N ASP A 34 -2.94 15.59 0.45
CA ASP A 34 -1.76 16.01 -0.34
C ASP A 34 -0.44 15.68 0.40
N GLU A 35 -0.37 15.91 1.70
CA GLU A 35 0.81 15.56 2.51
C GLU A 35 1.05 14.03 2.57
N ALA A 36 -0.03 13.23 2.54
CA ALA A 36 0.09 11.78 2.52
C ALA A 36 0.67 11.26 1.19
N VAL A 37 0.54 12.01 0.10
CA VAL A 37 1.16 11.68 -1.20
C VAL A 37 2.68 11.80 -1.13
N ASP A 38 3.18 12.91 -0.59
CA ASP A 38 4.61 13.15 -0.46
C ASP A 38 5.26 12.13 0.47
N ASP A 39 4.61 11.83 1.60
CA ASP A 39 5.04 10.79 2.53
C ASP A 39 5.05 9.41 1.87
N LEU A 40 4.05 9.09 1.05
CA LEU A 40 4.00 7.83 0.30
C LEU A 40 5.13 7.74 -0.73
N ALA A 41 5.39 8.81 -1.48
CA ALA A 41 6.50 8.84 -2.44
C ALA A 41 7.86 8.66 -1.75
N ALA A 42 8.06 9.29 -0.59
CA ALA A 42 9.24 9.10 0.25
C ALA A 42 9.35 7.66 0.77
N ALA A 43 8.25 7.08 1.26
CA ALA A 43 8.22 5.70 1.74
C ALA A 43 8.51 4.69 0.63
N VAL A 44 7.98 4.88 -0.57
CA VAL A 44 8.27 4.00 -1.73
C VAL A 44 9.76 4.02 -2.05
N ARG A 45 10.38 5.21 -2.14
CA ARG A 45 11.83 5.34 -2.38
C ARG A 45 12.69 4.73 -1.28
N ALA A 46 12.23 4.78 -0.03
CA ALA A 46 12.97 4.27 1.12
C ALA A 46 12.88 2.75 1.27
N PHE A 47 11.73 2.16 0.93
CA PHE A 47 11.38 0.79 1.34
C PHE A 47 11.09 -0.18 0.19
N VAL A 48 10.92 0.30 -1.04
CA VAL A 48 10.68 -0.56 -2.21
C VAL A 48 11.93 -0.61 -3.07
N THR A 49 12.47 -1.82 -3.24
CA THR A 49 13.71 -2.03 -3.99
C THR A 49 13.50 -1.80 -5.48
N ALA A 50 14.51 -1.32 -6.19
CA ALA A 50 14.48 -1.26 -7.65
C ALA A 50 14.22 -2.65 -8.26
N GLY A 51 13.36 -2.72 -9.28
CA GLY A 51 12.95 -3.98 -9.91
C GLY A 51 12.03 -4.85 -9.05
N SER A 52 11.44 -4.32 -7.98
CA SER A 52 10.46 -5.01 -7.14
C SER A 52 9.12 -4.29 -7.09
N SER A 53 8.19 -4.89 -6.36
CA SER A 53 6.85 -4.40 -6.11
C SER A 53 6.56 -4.28 -4.62
N ALA A 54 5.61 -3.42 -4.28
CA ALA A 54 4.97 -3.35 -2.99
C ALA A 54 3.46 -3.47 -3.15
N VAL A 55 2.80 -3.97 -2.11
CA VAL A 55 1.34 -4.05 -2.04
C VAL A 55 0.85 -3.45 -0.75
N VAL A 56 -0.13 -2.56 -0.86
CA VAL A 56 -0.86 -1.97 0.26
C VAL A 56 -2.32 -2.38 0.12
N CYS A 57 -2.91 -2.93 1.18
CA CYS A 57 -4.31 -3.30 1.23
C CYS A 57 -4.95 -2.76 2.50
N ILE A 58 -6.12 -2.15 2.33
CA ILE A 58 -6.92 -1.57 3.39
C ILE A 58 -8.20 -2.37 3.47
N PHE A 59 -8.47 -2.93 4.65
CA PHE A 59 -9.65 -3.74 4.93
C PHE A 59 -10.67 -2.95 5.75
N ASP A 60 -11.93 -3.07 5.40
CA ASP A 60 -13.07 -2.55 6.17
C ASP A 60 -13.94 -3.77 6.53
N ASP A 61 -14.07 -4.09 7.82
CA ASP A 61 -14.74 -5.30 8.30
C ASP A 61 -14.31 -6.61 7.60
N ASN A 62 -13.00 -6.80 7.41
CA ASN A 62 -12.37 -7.94 6.70
C ASN A 62 -12.71 -8.05 5.20
N VAL A 63 -13.28 -7.00 4.60
CA VAL A 63 -13.48 -6.89 3.15
C VAL A 63 -12.40 -5.97 2.59
N LEU A 64 -11.79 -6.33 1.46
CA LEU A 64 -10.84 -5.43 0.81
C LEU A 64 -11.59 -4.16 0.37
N TRP A 65 -11.28 -3.05 1.05
CA TRP A 65 -11.89 -1.76 0.81
C TRP A 65 -11.11 -0.97 -0.23
N ALA A 66 -9.78 -1.03 -0.16
CA ALA A 66 -8.91 -0.41 -1.13
C ALA A 66 -7.57 -1.13 -1.24
N SER A 67 -6.94 -1.10 -2.42
CA SER A 67 -5.59 -1.63 -2.59
C SER A 67 -4.77 -0.76 -3.52
N MET A 68 -3.45 -0.87 -3.34
CA MET A 68 -2.46 -0.21 -4.16
C MET A 68 -1.28 -1.15 -4.36
N VAL A 69 -0.97 -1.44 -5.61
CA VAL A 69 0.22 -2.18 -6.03
C VAL A 69 1.18 -1.18 -6.64
N ILE A 70 2.36 -1.07 -6.07
CA ILE A 70 3.39 -0.14 -6.49
C ILE A 70 4.51 -0.97 -7.09
N THR A 71 4.95 -0.63 -8.29
CA THR A 71 6.01 -1.34 -8.99
C THR A 71 7.13 -0.35 -9.27
N VAL A 72 8.36 -0.67 -8.91
CA VAL A 72 9.52 0.20 -9.15
C VAL A 72 10.36 -0.43 -10.26
N ASP A 73 10.63 0.34 -11.31
CA ASP A 73 11.46 -0.15 -12.41
C ASP A 73 12.89 -0.51 -11.96
N THR A 74 13.60 -1.23 -12.81
CA THR A 74 14.98 -1.66 -12.53
C THR A 74 15.98 -0.50 -12.50
N SER A 75 15.63 0.66 -13.08
CA SER A 75 16.39 1.90 -12.95
C SER A 75 16.15 2.64 -11.63
N GLY A 76 15.17 2.21 -10.82
CA GLY A 76 14.77 2.88 -9.57
C GLY A 76 14.11 4.24 -9.76
N GLY A 77 13.81 4.63 -11.01
CA GLY A 77 13.44 5.99 -11.39
C GLY A 77 11.94 6.18 -11.65
N GLY A 78 11.27 5.15 -12.18
CA GLY A 78 9.84 5.17 -12.43
C GLY A 78 9.11 4.18 -11.52
N ALA A 79 8.12 4.68 -10.79
CA ALA A 79 7.14 3.83 -10.13
C ALA A 79 5.85 3.77 -10.98
N SER A 80 5.15 2.64 -10.95
CA SER A 80 3.79 2.55 -11.49
C SER A 80 2.84 1.99 -10.45
N VAL A 81 1.64 2.57 -10.41
CA VAL A 81 0.59 2.25 -9.43
C VAL A 81 -0.55 1.54 -10.15
N SER A 82 -0.93 0.40 -9.59
CA SER A 82 -2.09 -0.40 -9.99
C SER A 82 -2.95 -0.73 -8.77
N THR A 83 -4.10 -1.37 -8.96
CA THR A 83 -4.86 -2.00 -7.88
C THR A 83 -4.82 -3.52 -8.01
N LEU A 84 -5.10 -4.25 -6.93
CA LEU A 84 -5.37 -5.69 -7.01
C LEU A 84 -6.66 -5.93 -7.81
N ASP A 85 -6.65 -7.01 -8.59
CA ASP A 85 -7.79 -7.47 -9.38
C ASP A 85 -8.11 -8.94 -9.05
N GLY A 86 -9.39 -9.31 -9.13
CA GLY A 86 -9.87 -10.68 -8.98
C GLY A 86 -10.01 -11.23 -7.55
N PRO A 87 -10.05 -12.58 -7.37
CA PRO A 87 -10.42 -13.26 -6.12
C PRO A 87 -9.46 -13.00 -4.94
N ALA A 88 -8.29 -12.41 -5.16
CA ALA A 88 -7.42 -11.92 -4.08
C ALA A 88 -8.07 -10.79 -3.25
N ALA A 89 -9.08 -10.10 -3.80
CA ALA A 89 -9.92 -9.14 -3.11
C ALA A 89 -11.06 -9.78 -2.29
N GLU A 90 -11.39 -11.05 -2.57
CA GLU A 90 -12.50 -11.79 -1.96
C GLU A 90 -12.03 -12.74 -0.84
N ALA A 91 -10.76 -12.68 -0.47
CA ALA A 91 -10.14 -13.51 0.57
C ALA A 91 -10.72 -13.14 1.95
N GLY A 92 -11.83 -13.79 2.29
CA GLY A 92 -12.63 -13.52 3.47
C GLY A 92 -11.94 -13.75 4.83
N SER A 93 -12.46 -13.00 5.81
CA SER A 93 -12.31 -13.04 7.27
C SER A 93 -10.92 -13.03 7.93
N ASP A 94 -9.82 -13.29 7.22
CA ASP A 94 -8.47 -13.35 7.80
C ASP A 94 -7.45 -12.56 6.98
N MET A 95 -7.05 -11.41 7.51
CA MET A 95 -6.05 -10.51 6.91
C MET A 95 -4.73 -11.21 6.58
N THR A 96 -4.33 -12.22 7.37
CA THR A 96 -3.07 -12.94 7.13
C THR A 96 -3.14 -13.80 5.88
N LYS A 97 -4.29 -14.44 5.64
CA LYS A 97 -4.52 -15.24 4.42
C LYS A 97 -4.63 -14.34 3.19
N ALA A 98 -5.41 -13.26 3.31
CA ALA A 98 -5.53 -12.25 2.27
C ALA A 98 -4.16 -11.65 1.91
N ALA A 99 -3.32 -11.38 2.91
CA ALA A 99 -1.95 -10.92 2.70
C ALA A 99 -1.11 -11.91 1.87
N GLY A 100 -1.15 -13.19 2.23
CA GLY A 100 -0.43 -14.23 1.49
C GLY A 100 -0.93 -14.42 0.06
N GLU A 101 -2.22 -14.23 -0.20
CA GLU A 101 -2.81 -14.29 -1.55
C GLU A 101 -2.45 -13.06 -2.39
N ALA A 102 -2.59 -11.87 -1.82
CA ALA A 102 -2.22 -10.62 -2.47
C ALA A 102 -0.73 -10.59 -2.85
N VAL A 103 0.17 -11.00 -1.95
CA VAL A 103 1.61 -11.09 -2.24
C VAL A 103 1.87 -12.07 -3.39
N ARG A 104 1.25 -13.25 -3.37
CA ARG A 104 1.41 -14.24 -4.46
C ARG A 104 0.88 -13.70 -5.79
N TRP A 105 -0.24 -13.01 -5.78
CA TRP A 105 -0.82 -12.40 -6.97
C TRP A 105 0.11 -11.32 -7.53
N VAL A 106 0.62 -10.43 -6.68
CA VAL A 106 1.58 -9.39 -7.09
C VAL A 106 2.86 -10.01 -7.64
N GLN A 107 3.38 -11.06 -7.00
CA GLN A 107 4.54 -11.78 -7.49
C GLN A 107 4.34 -12.35 -8.90
N ALA A 108 3.16 -12.90 -9.19
CA ALA A 108 2.84 -13.47 -10.49
C ALA A 108 2.67 -12.43 -11.60
N HIS A 109 2.17 -11.23 -11.28
CA HIS A 109 1.81 -10.21 -12.29
C HIS A 109 2.84 -9.08 -12.43
N TYR A 110 3.54 -8.75 -11.36
CA TYR A 110 4.39 -7.57 -11.25
C TYR A 110 5.82 -7.87 -10.77
N GLY A 111 6.16 -9.15 -10.58
CA GLY A 111 7.49 -9.56 -10.14
C GLY A 111 7.67 -9.50 -8.61
N PRO A 112 8.90 -9.64 -8.11
CA PRO A 112 9.17 -9.83 -6.68
C PRO A 112 8.48 -8.79 -5.80
N CYS A 113 7.69 -9.23 -4.82
CA CYS A 113 7.11 -8.34 -3.83
C CYS A 113 8.10 -8.18 -2.67
N SER A 114 8.59 -6.96 -2.42
CA SER A 114 9.54 -6.64 -1.35
C SER A 114 8.89 -6.02 -0.12
N LEU A 115 7.65 -5.54 -0.24
CA LEU A 115 6.88 -4.96 0.85
C LEU A 115 5.40 -5.32 0.71
N GLY A 116 4.81 -5.91 1.75
CA GLY A 116 3.37 -6.04 1.86
C GLY A 116 2.86 -5.37 3.12
N PHE A 117 1.86 -4.50 2.98
CA PHE A 117 1.27 -3.68 4.04
C PHE A 117 -0.24 -3.88 4.04
N PHE A 118 -0.76 -4.60 5.03
CA PHE A 118 -2.17 -5.00 5.10
C PHE A 118 -2.75 -4.47 6.40
N VAL A 119 -3.74 -3.59 6.33
CA VAL A 119 -4.19 -2.83 7.51
C VAL A 119 -5.71 -2.69 7.54
N ASN A 120 -6.30 -2.66 8.73
CA ASN A 120 -7.70 -2.27 8.88
C ASN A 120 -7.86 -0.75 8.71
N LYS A 121 -8.98 -0.32 8.15
CA LYS A 121 -9.26 1.08 7.80
C LYS A 121 -9.10 2.05 8.97
N GLU A 122 -9.57 1.67 10.16
CA GLU A 122 -9.39 2.47 11.39
C GLU A 122 -7.90 2.70 11.70
N HIS A 123 -7.09 1.64 11.64
CA HIS A 123 -5.65 1.72 11.87
C HIS A 123 -4.93 2.46 10.75
N ALA A 124 -5.37 2.34 9.49
CA ALA A 124 -4.84 3.10 8.37
C ALA A 124 -5.01 4.61 8.59
N GLN A 125 -6.21 5.03 8.99
CA GLN A 125 -6.50 6.42 9.34
C GLN A 125 -5.66 6.89 10.52
N ALA A 126 -5.55 6.09 11.58
CA ALA A 126 -4.74 6.42 12.74
C ALA A 126 -3.25 6.61 12.37
N ILE A 127 -2.69 5.74 11.51
CA ILE A 127 -1.31 5.86 11.02
C ILE A 127 -1.15 7.13 10.19
N LEU A 128 -2.07 7.43 9.28
CA LEU A 128 -2.02 8.64 8.44
C LEU A 128 -2.11 9.92 9.27
N CYS A 129 -2.83 9.92 10.39
CA CYS A 129 -2.95 11.09 11.27
C CYS A 129 -1.85 11.18 12.35
N ALA A 130 -1.08 10.12 12.60
CA ALA A 130 -0.09 10.09 13.67
C ALA A 130 1.14 10.95 13.36
N SER A 131 1.63 11.71 14.34
CA SER A 131 2.95 12.35 14.26
C SER A 131 4.09 11.33 14.37
N ASP A 132 3.89 10.29 15.19
CA ASP A 132 4.79 9.13 15.28
C ASP A 132 4.22 7.95 14.47
N LYS A 133 4.58 7.91 13.18
CA LYS A 133 4.17 6.84 12.26
C LYS A 133 4.65 5.46 12.74
N ALA A 134 5.89 5.37 13.23
CA ALA A 134 6.48 4.10 13.66
C ALA A 134 5.77 3.56 14.92
N GLY A 135 5.44 4.44 15.88
CA GLY A 135 4.60 4.12 17.02
C GLY A 135 3.21 3.62 16.60
N ALA A 136 2.52 4.34 15.71
CA ALA A 136 1.21 3.93 15.22
C ALA A 136 1.23 2.57 14.50
N ILE A 137 2.26 2.31 13.69
CA ILE A 137 2.47 1.01 13.04
C ILE A 137 2.67 -0.10 14.07
N ARG A 138 3.51 0.10 15.09
CA ARG A 138 3.72 -0.88 16.17
C ARG A 138 2.44 -1.16 16.94
N SER A 139 1.66 -0.13 17.26
CA SER A 139 0.36 -0.27 17.92
C SER A 139 -0.64 -1.05 17.07
N ALA A 140 -0.73 -0.77 15.77
CA ALA A 140 -1.61 -1.49 14.86
C ALA A 140 -1.22 -2.98 14.74
N SER A 141 0.07 -3.29 14.66
CA SER A 141 0.58 -4.66 14.66
C SER A 141 0.24 -5.39 15.96
N ALA A 142 0.43 -4.74 17.11
CA ALA A 142 0.10 -5.30 18.42
C ALA A 142 -1.41 -5.57 18.61
N ALA A 143 -2.26 -4.79 17.96
CA ALA A 143 -3.71 -4.94 17.95
C ALA A 143 -4.22 -5.98 16.92
N ALA A 144 -3.33 -6.67 16.22
CA ALA A 144 -3.66 -7.54 15.07
C ALA A 144 -4.45 -6.81 13.95
N GLY A 145 -4.35 -5.47 13.91
CA GLY A 145 -4.96 -4.61 12.89
C GLY A 145 -4.04 -4.31 11.71
N LEU A 146 -2.82 -4.86 11.72
CA LEU A 146 -1.80 -4.71 10.70
C LEU A 146 -1.02 -6.02 10.50
N VAL A 147 -0.86 -6.44 9.26
CA VAL A 147 0.06 -7.49 8.83
C VAL A 147 1.10 -6.86 7.89
N LEU A 148 2.38 -7.06 8.19
CA LEU A 148 3.49 -6.68 7.32
C LEU A 148 4.16 -7.94 6.79
N SER A 149 4.07 -8.21 5.49
CA SER A 149 4.71 -9.37 4.87
C SER A 149 4.73 -9.26 3.35
N PRO A 150 5.89 -9.33 2.68
CA PRO A 150 7.23 -9.32 3.27
C PRO A 150 7.57 -7.94 3.86
N ILE A 151 8.56 -7.90 4.78
CA ILE A 151 9.04 -6.67 5.41
C ILE A 151 10.46 -6.38 4.89
N PRO A 152 10.71 -5.23 4.25
CA PRO A 152 12.04 -4.87 3.82
C PRO A 152 12.92 -4.60 5.07
N PRO A 153 14.23 -4.96 5.06
CA PRO A 153 15.10 -4.82 6.23
C PRO A 153 15.14 -3.39 6.80
N ALA A 154 15.12 -2.37 5.93
CA ALA A 154 15.10 -0.98 6.36
C ALA A 154 13.86 -0.63 7.18
N LEU A 155 12.69 -1.17 6.82
CA LEU A 155 11.46 -0.98 7.60
C LEU A 155 11.50 -1.79 8.89
N ALA A 156 12.04 -3.01 8.87
CA ALA A 156 12.20 -3.81 10.08
C ALA A 156 13.08 -3.11 11.13
N ILE A 157 14.14 -2.42 10.70
CA ILE A 157 15.01 -1.61 11.58
C ILE A 157 14.26 -0.37 12.10
N ALA A 158 13.49 0.29 11.25
CA ALA A 158 12.73 1.48 11.64
C ALA A 158 11.59 1.18 12.64
N LEU A 159 11.17 -0.09 12.74
CA LEU A 159 10.10 -0.55 13.64
C LEU A 159 10.62 -1.28 14.90
N ALA A 160 11.93 -1.46 15.03
CA ALA A 160 12.58 -2.07 16.20
C ALA A 160 12.63 -1.11 17.40
#